data_AF-A0A1A8XT54-F1
#
_entry.id   AF-A0A1A8XT54-F1
#
_cell.length_a   1.000
_cell.length_b   1.000
_cell.length_c   1.000
_cell.angle_alpha   90.00
_cell.angle_beta   90.00
_cell.angle_gamma   90.00
#
_symmetry.space_group_name_H-M   'P 1'
#
loop_
_entity.id
_entity.type
_entity.pdbx_description
1 polymer ?
#
loop_
_entity_poly.entity_id
_entity_poly.type
_entity_poly.pdbx_seq_one_letter_code
_entity_poly.pdbx_strand_id
1 'polypeptide(L)'
;MVRTNPANPHESGASQPATPAASEMKYEAAVAELEQIVQNMEAGQLPLEESIAAYRRGCELLKYCQQQLSDAERKIQVLEDGSLREFDTAGGEAQ
;
A
#
# COMPACT_ATOMS: atom_id res chain seq x y z
N MET A 1 46.12 35.08 -10.28
CA MET A 1 46.02 34.11 -9.17
C MET A 1 44.64 34.23 -8.55
N VAL A 2 43.85 33.16 -8.72
CA VAL A 2 42.64 32.72 -8.00
C VAL A 2 41.68 33.78 -7.45
N ARG A 3 40.51 33.91 -8.09
CA ARG A 3 39.26 34.30 -7.44
C ARG A 3 38.59 33.01 -6.97
N THR A 4 38.96 32.52 -5.79
CA THR A 4 38.31 31.35 -5.18
C THR A 4 37.00 31.76 -4.53
N ASN A 5 35.94 31.14 -5.02
CA ASN A 5 34.57 31.18 -4.54
C ASN A 5 34.50 30.67 -3.07
N PRO A 6 33.84 31.38 -2.15
CA PRO A 6 33.61 30.89 -0.79
C PRO A 6 32.61 29.73 -0.81
N ALA A 7 32.86 28.79 0.10
CA ALA A 7 32.07 27.59 0.34
C ALA A 7 30.56 27.85 0.31
N ASN A 8 29.84 27.09 -0.51
CA ASN A 8 28.42 26.85 -0.33
C ASN A 8 28.28 25.55 0.48
N PRO A 9 27.91 25.61 1.78
CA PRO A 9 27.53 24.42 2.52
C PRO A 9 26.16 24.00 2.02
N HIS A 10 26.09 23.08 1.06
CA HIS A 10 24.83 22.43 0.71
C HIS A 10 24.49 21.40 1.78
N GLU A 11 24.25 21.88 3.01
CA GLU A 11 23.35 21.22 3.93
C GLU A 11 21.94 21.57 3.48
N SER A 12 21.32 20.67 2.73
CA SER A 12 19.87 20.71 2.57
C SER A 12 19.38 19.30 2.36
N GLY A 13 19.07 18.67 3.49
CA GLY A 13 18.09 17.61 3.66
C GLY A 13 18.03 16.60 2.52
N ALA A 14 18.70 15.46 2.72
CA ALA A 14 18.10 14.21 2.32
C ALA A 14 16.74 14.11 3.06
N SER A 15 15.70 14.65 2.45
CA SER A 15 14.32 14.27 2.71
C SER A 15 14.23 12.80 2.34
N GLN A 16 14.66 11.95 3.27
CA GLN A 16 14.20 10.59 3.34
C GLN A 16 12.68 10.69 3.39
N PRO A 17 11.93 10.20 2.40
CA PRO A 17 10.52 9.95 2.63
C PRO A 17 10.51 8.87 3.72
N ALA A 18 10.13 9.27 4.94
CA ALA A 18 9.78 8.32 5.98
C ALA A 18 8.72 7.41 5.36
N THR A 19 9.07 6.13 5.18
CA THR A 19 8.16 5.12 4.67
C THR A 19 6.93 5.14 5.57
N PRO A 20 5.75 5.52 5.06
CA PRO A 20 4.55 5.52 5.88
C PRO A 20 4.29 4.08 6.35
N ALA A 21 3.81 3.97 7.60
CA ALA A 21 3.29 2.72 8.11
C ALA A 21 2.22 2.21 7.14
N ALA A 22 2.25 0.90 6.82
CA ALA A 22 1.38 0.31 5.79
C ALA A 22 -0.12 0.58 6.01
N SER A 23 -0.52 0.87 7.26
CA SER A 23 -1.87 1.22 7.69
C SER A 23 -2.44 2.54 7.12
N GLU A 24 -1.60 3.50 6.70
CA GLU A 24 -2.04 4.79 6.15
C GLU A 24 -1.88 4.89 4.62
N MET A 25 -1.43 3.82 3.97
CA MET A 25 -1.12 3.81 2.55
C MET A 25 -2.37 3.51 1.71
N LYS A 26 -2.49 4.11 0.52
CA LYS A 26 -3.56 3.71 -0.44
C LYS A 26 -3.26 2.32 -1.00
N TYR A 27 -4.30 1.57 -1.37
CA TYR A 27 -4.16 0.22 -1.97
C TYR A 27 -3.17 0.20 -3.15
N GLU A 28 -3.33 1.11 -4.11
CA GLU A 28 -2.46 1.19 -5.29
C GLU A 28 -1.00 1.45 -4.92
N ALA A 29 -0.76 2.26 -3.89
CA ALA A 29 0.60 2.54 -3.40
C ALA A 29 1.21 1.32 -2.68
N ALA A 30 0.41 0.56 -1.92
CA ALA A 30 0.86 -0.68 -1.28
C ALA A 30 1.23 -1.76 -2.31
N VAL A 31 0.46 -1.86 -3.40
CA VAL A 31 0.78 -2.76 -4.52
C VAL A 31 2.06 -2.32 -5.22
N ALA A 32 2.20 -1.03 -5.55
CA ALA A 32 3.41 -0.51 -6.18
C ALA A 32 4.67 -0.76 -5.33
N GLU A 33 4.58 -0.57 -4.02
CA GLU A 33 5.70 -0.85 -3.10
C GLU A 33 6.04 -2.35 -3.07
N LEU A 34 5.02 -3.22 -3.08
CA LEU A 34 5.22 -4.67 -3.14
C LEU A 34 5.92 -5.10 -4.45
N GLU A 35 5.53 -4.52 -5.59
CA GLU A 35 6.19 -4.78 -6.88
C GLU A 35 7.66 -4.36 -6.86
N GLN A 36 7.99 -3.22 -6.25
CA GLN A 36 9.38 -2.77 -6.10
C GLN A 36 10.19 -3.72 -5.21
N ILE A 37 9.60 -4.20 -4.11
CA ILE A 37 10.23 -5.18 -3.23
C ILE A 37 10.53 -6.48 -3.98
N VAL A 38 9.56 -6.99 -4.76
CA VAL A 38 9.74 -8.22 -5.56
C VAL A 38 10.83 -8.02 -6.61
N GLN A 39 10.81 -6.92 -7.37
CA GLN A 39 11.85 -6.61 -8.36
C GLN A 39 13.24 -6.58 -7.74
N ASN A 40 13.37 -5.96 -6.57
CA ASN A 40 14.63 -5.92 -5.83
C ASN A 40 15.09 -7.32 -5.43
N MET A 41 14.19 -8.15 -4.89
CA MET A 41 14.50 -9.53 -4.52
C MET A 41 14.91 -10.38 -5.74
N GLU A 42 14.24 -10.21 -6.88
CA GLU A 42 14.55 -10.93 -8.13
C GLU A 42 15.88 -10.48 -8.77
N ALA A 43 16.29 -9.23 -8.56
CA ALA A 43 17.59 -8.73 -9.01
C ALA A 43 18.77 -9.45 -8.32
N GLY A 44 18.54 -10.13 -7.19
CA GLY A 44 19.51 -11.02 -6.56
C GLY A 44 20.75 -10.32 -5.97
N GLN A 45 20.76 -8.99 -5.91
CA GLN A 45 21.86 -8.19 -5.38
C GLN A 45 21.69 -7.80 -3.90
N LEU A 46 20.59 -8.17 -3.25
CA LEU A 46 20.38 -7.81 -1.84
C LEU A 46 21.19 -8.72 -0.91
N PRO A 47 21.88 -8.15 0.08
CA PRO A 47 22.45 -8.93 1.16
C PRO A 47 21.34 -9.67 1.92
N LEU A 48 21.71 -10.75 2.62
CA LEU A 48 20.78 -11.64 3.31
C LEU A 48 19.87 -10.88 4.28
N GLU A 49 20.44 -9.93 5.03
CA GLU A 49 19.70 -9.15 6.03
C GLU A 49 18.63 -8.26 5.39
N GLU A 50 18.95 -7.62 4.25
CA GLU A 50 17.97 -6.84 3.50
C GLU A 50 16.94 -7.72 2.79
N SER A 51 17.32 -8.91 2.32
CA SER A 51 16.36 -9.88 1.76
C SER A 51 15.32 -10.31 2.78
N ILE A 52 15.73 -10.50 4.04
CA ILE A 52 14.80 -10.82 5.15
C ILE A 52 13.89 -9.61 5.45
N ALA A 53 14.44 -8.40 5.47
CA ALA A 53 13.66 -7.17 5.69
C ALA A 53 12.63 -6.95 4.57
N ALA A 54 13.05 -7.10 3.31
CA ALA A 54 12.21 -7.02 2.11
C ALA A 54 11.07 -8.03 2.18
N TYR A 55 11.36 -9.29 2.53
CA TYR A 55 10.35 -10.33 2.70
C TYR A 55 9.32 -9.98 3.79
N ARG A 56 9.78 -9.51 4.96
CA ARG A 56 8.87 -9.10 6.05
C ARG A 56 7.94 -7.98 5.61
N ARG A 57 8.51 -6.93 4.99
CA ARG A 57 7.74 -5.80 4.50
C ARG A 57 6.73 -6.23 3.43
N GLY A 58 7.14 -7.07 2.47
CA GLY A 58 6.25 -7.63 1.46
C GLY A 58 5.08 -8.42 2.08
N CYS A 59 5.34 -9.19 3.14
CA CYS A 59 4.32 -9.94 3.86
C CYS A 59 3.32 -9.01 4.60
N GLU A 60 3.79 -7.90 5.15
CA GLU A 60 2.92 -6.87 5.75
C GLU A 60 2.04 -6.19 4.70
N LEU A 61 2.62 -5.79 3.56
CA LEU A 61 1.88 -5.20 2.44
C LEU A 61 0.82 -6.17 1.89
N LEU A 62 1.16 -7.45 1.74
CA LEU A 62 0.22 -8.46 1.27
C LEU A 62 -0.98 -8.63 2.23
N LYS A 63 -0.73 -8.62 3.55
CA LYS A 63 -1.80 -8.66 4.56
C LYS A 63 -2.66 -7.40 4.52
N TYR A 64 -2.06 -6.25 4.29
CA TYR A 64 -2.79 -4.99 4.14
C TYR A 64 -3.71 -5.02 2.90
N CYS A 65 -3.18 -5.41 1.75
CA CYS A 65 -3.95 -5.51 0.51
C CYS A 65 -5.12 -6.48 0.63
N GLN A 66 -4.92 -7.64 1.26
CA GLN A 66 -6.01 -8.59 1.50
C GLN A 66 -7.09 -8.02 2.42
N GLN A 67 -6.72 -7.33 3.50
CA GLN A 67 -7.69 -6.69 4.39
C GLN A 67 -8.52 -5.62 3.66
N GLN A 68 -7.89 -4.80 2.83
CA GLN A 68 -8.58 -3.79 2.04
C GLN A 68 -9.60 -4.40 1.07
N LEU A 69 -9.23 -5.50 0.41
CA LEU A 69 -10.15 -6.22 -0.49
C LEU A 69 -11.32 -6.82 0.30
N SER A 70 -11.05 -7.51 1.41
CA SER A 70 -12.12 -8.09 2.24
C SER A 70 -13.06 -7.03 2.82
N ASP A 71 -12.56 -5.85 3.18
CA ASP A 71 -13.40 -4.74 3.65
C ASP A 71 -14.27 -4.17 2.52
N ALA A 72 -13.72 -4.06 1.30
CA ALA A 72 -14.48 -3.66 0.12
C ALA A 72 -15.56 -4.70 -0.23
N GLU A 73 -15.23 -5.99 -0.24
CA GLU A 73 -16.19 -7.07 -0.46
C GLU A 73 -17.33 -7.04 0.56
N ARG A 74 -17.00 -6.86 1.85
CA ARG A 74 -18.02 -6.75 2.91
C ARG A 74 -18.95 -5.55 2.69
N LYS A 75 -18.41 -4.41 2.28
CA LYS A 75 -19.23 -3.21 1.98
C LYS A 75 -20.17 -3.46 0.81
N ILE A 76 -19.70 -4.12 -0.25
CA ILE A 76 -20.53 -4.50 -1.39
C ILE A 76 -21.65 -5.45 -0.94
N GLN A 77 -21.32 -6.49 -0.18
CA GLN A 77 -22.30 -7.44 0.33
C GLN A 77 -23.40 -6.79 1.18
N VAL A 78 -23.05 -5.81 2.04
CA VAL A 78 -24.03 -5.06 2.83
C VAL A 78 -24.93 -4.20 1.96
N LEU A 79 -24.40 -3.59 0.90
CA LEU A 79 -25.20 -2.82 -0.06
C LEU A 79 -26.14 -3.72 -0.85
N GLU A 80 -25.68 -4.90 -1.28
CA GLU A 80 -26.51 -5.89 -1.96
C GLU A 80 -27.61 -6.44 -1.04
N ASP A 81 -27.30 -6.81 0.21
CA ASP A 81 -28.29 -7.30 1.17
C ASP A 81 -29.31 -6.22 1.56
N GLY A 82 -28.86 -4.98 1.74
CA GLY A 82 -29.73 -3.83 1.97
C GLY A 82 -30.67 -3.58 0.79
N SER A 83 -30.14 -3.61 -0.44
CA SER A 83 -30.91 -3.48 -1.67
C SER A 83 -31.91 -4.63 -1.83
N LEU A 84 -31.49 -5.88 -1.59
CA LEU A 84 -32.34 -7.07 -1.65
C LEU A 84 -33.50 -7.02 -0.64
N ARG A 85 -33.29 -6.48 0.56
CA ARG A 85 -34.36 -6.29 1.56
C ARG A 85 -35.41 -5.26 1.13
N GLU A 86 -35.02 -4.23 0.40
CA GLU A 86 -35.95 -3.24 -0.17
C GLU A 86 -36.79 -3.85 -1.32
N PHE A 87 -36.24 -4.81 -2.07
CA PHE A 87 -36.98 -5.51 -3.12
C PHE A 87 -37.93 -6.60 -2.59
N ASP A 88 -37.54 -7.34 -1.55
CA ASP A 88 -38.33 -8.48 -1.02
C ASP A 88 -39.61 -8.00 -0.31
N THR A 89 -39.56 -6.82 0.33
CA THR A 89 -40.72 -6.22 1.01
C THR A 89 -41.75 -5.57 0.06
N ALA A 90 -41.40 -5.37 -1.22
CA ALA A 90 -42.30 -4.79 -2.22
C ALA A 90 -43.01 -5.84 -3.12
N GLY A 91 -42.66 -7.12 -3.02
CA GLY A 91 -43.16 -8.19 -3.91
C GLY A 91 -44.20 -9.14 -3.30
N GLY A 92 -44.61 -8.95 -2.05
CA GLY A 92 -45.38 -9.91 -1.26
C GLY A 92 -46.89 -9.68 -1.14
N GLU A 93 -47.54 -8.95 -2.05
CA GLU A 93 -49.01 -8.84 -2.08
C GLU A 93 -49.55 -9.42 -3.40
N ALA A 94 -49.69 -10.74 -3.44
CA ALA A 94 -50.57 -11.42 -4.40
C ALA A 94 -51.72 -12.05 -3.62
N GLN A 95 -52.86 -11.37 -3.73
CA GLN A 95 -54.17 -11.70 -3.16
C GLN A 95 -54.79 -12.93 -3.82
#